data_AF-A0A317KK41-F1
#
_entry.id   AF-A0A317KK41-F1
#
_cell.length_a   1.000
_cell.length_b   1.000
_cell.length_c   1.000
_cell.angle_alpha   90.00
_cell.angle_beta   90.00
_cell.angle_gamma   90.00
#
_symmetry.space_group_name_H-M   'P 1'
#
loop_
_entity.id
_entity.type
_entity.pdbx_description
1 polymer ?
#
loop_
_entity_poly.entity_id
_entity_poly.type
_entity_poly.pdbx_seq_one_letter_code
_entity_poly.pdbx_strand_id
1 'polypeptide(L)'
;MRPTLIGLCGPPQPAGRSFRVCPALPPAGRVGPVRRRSTGVLLALGVVLTWSVLGRGVAVRAAQLLTLAGAGGYVLAGAYPADVDENRHFLAALLIFVLGNLGMLLAALARRSTVLGAVRWWSLGLGLTRTAGTVLFLARVDLGFGVGGMERVALLPLLAWTVGVALRALAARRHRPESAPPVTSAGRGGSTR
;
A
#
# COMPACT_ATOMS: atom_id res chain seq x y z
N MET A 1 0.56 9.84 40.15
CA MET A 1 -0.91 9.98 40.09
C MET A 1 -1.27 10.61 38.75
N ARG A 2 -1.90 9.85 37.83
CA ARG A 2 -2.38 10.34 36.53
C ARG A 2 -3.90 10.22 36.49
N PRO A 3 -4.65 11.24 36.04
CA PRO A 3 -6.09 11.20 36.03
C PRO A 3 -6.59 10.28 34.90
N THR A 4 -7.41 9.31 35.27
CA THR A 4 -8.16 8.46 34.35
C THR A 4 -9.23 9.32 33.67
N LEU A 5 -9.08 9.57 32.36
CA LEU A 5 -10.12 10.22 31.55
C LEU A 5 -11.31 9.24 31.40
N ILE A 6 -12.32 9.43 32.24
CA ILE A 6 -13.63 8.79 32.13
C ILE A 6 -14.39 9.53 31.02
N GLY A 7 -14.39 8.97 29.81
CA GLY A 7 -15.22 9.46 28.72
C GLY A 7 -16.68 9.11 28.97
N LEU A 8 -17.51 10.12 29.26
CA LEU A 8 -18.96 9.99 29.34
C LEU A 8 -19.54 10.06 27.91
N CYS A 9 -20.06 8.94 27.41
CA CYS A 9 -20.85 8.92 26.17
C CYS A 9 -22.32 8.65 26.49
N GLY A 10 -23.17 9.64 26.27
CA GLY A 10 -24.62 9.49 26.23
C GLY A 10 -25.34 10.83 26.42
N PRO A 11 -26.47 11.08 25.72
CA PRO A 11 -27.29 12.25 26.02
C PRO A 11 -27.86 12.13 27.45
N PRO A 12 -28.07 13.25 28.17
CA PRO A 12 -28.63 13.23 29.51
C PRO A 12 -30.02 12.60 29.49
N GLN A 13 -30.19 11.46 30.17
CA GLN A 13 -31.50 10.85 30.40
C GLN A 13 -32.12 11.49 31.66
N PRO A 14 -33.41 11.83 31.64
CA PRO A 14 -34.05 12.44 32.79
C PRO A 14 -34.25 11.40 33.91
N ALA A 15 -33.88 11.84 35.11
CA ALA A 15 -34.30 11.32 36.42
C ALA A 15 -34.13 9.81 36.69
N GLY A 16 -33.05 9.51 37.43
CA GLY A 16 -33.10 8.54 38.51
C GLY A 16 -33.16 7.07 38.11
N ARG A 17 -32.00 6.48 37.81
CA ARG A 17 -31.62 5.10 38.21
C ARG A 17 -30.22 4.78 37.68
N SER A 18 -29.34 4.42 38.61
CA SER A 18 -28.15 3.60 38.44
C SER A 18 -27.24 3.94 37.25
N PHE A 19 -26.10 4.58 37.53
CA PHE A 19 -24.97 4.60 36.60
C PHE A 19 -24.67 3.15 36.17
N ARG A 20 -25.03 2.79 34.94
CA ARG A 20 -24.52 1.59 34.31
C ARG A 20 -23.05 1.87 34.02
N VAL A 21 -22.19 1.43 34.94
CA VAL A 21 -20.79 1.16 34.62
C VAL A 21 -20.83 0.14 33.50
N CYS A 22 -20.60 0.56 32.26
CA CYS A 22 -20.39 -0.39 31.19
C CYS A 22 -19.22 -1.28 31.62
N PRO A 23 -19.34 -2.63 31.61
CA PRO A 23 -18.15 -3.46 31.59
C PRO A 23 -17.29 -2.96 30.43
N ALA A 24 -16.00 -2.76 30.70
CA ALA A 24 -15.01 -2.36 29.72
C ALA A 24 -15.33 -3.09 28.41
N LEU A 25 -15.70 -2.31 27.38
CA LEU A 25 -15.81 -2.83 26.03
C LEU A 25 -14.55 -3.68 25.81
N PRO A 26 -14.65 -4.98 25.43
CA PRO A 26 -13.47 -5.74 25.09
C PRO A 26 -12.68 -4.89 24.09
N PRO A 27 -11.36 -4.69 24.28
CA PRO A 27 -10.61 -3.64 23.60
C PRO A 27 -10.85 -3.72 22.09
N ALA A 28 -11.73 -2.84 21.61
CA ALA A 28 -12.03 -2.64 20.21
C ALA A 28 -10.78 -1.99 19.61
N GLY A 29 -9.80 -2.82 19.24
CA GLY A 29 -8.52 -2.28 18.81
C GLY A 29 -7.37 -3.27 18.69
N ARG A 30 -7.49 -4.53 19.14
CA ARG A 30 -6.55 -5.59 18.73
C ARG A 30 -6.84 -6.01 17.28
N VAL A 31 -6.87 -5.04 16.36
CA VAL A 31 -6.81 -5.24 14.92
C VAL A 31 -5.40 -5.78 14.67
N GLY A 32 -5.30 -7.11 14.76
CA GLY A 32 -4.09 -7.74 15.26
C GLY A 32 -2.87 -7.53 14.37
N PRO A 33 -1.66 -7.50 14.96
CA PRO A 33 -0.38 -7.45 14.23
C PRO A 33 -0.31 -8.40 13.02
N VAL A 34 -1.02 -9.53 13.09
CA VAL A 34 -1.18 -10.54 12.03
C VAL A 34 -1.68 -9.94 10.71
N ARG A 35 -2.69 -9.06 10.72
CA ARG A 35 -3.26 -8.49 9.48
C ARG A 35 -2.23 -7.65 8.72
N ARG A 36 -1.48 -6.81 9.44
CA ARG A 36 -0.44 -5.95 8.82
C ARG A 36 0.71 -6.80 8.25
N ARG A 37 1.12 -7.85 8.97
CA ARG A 37 2.12 -8.81 8.47
C ARG A 37 1.65 -9.48 7.18
N SER A 38 0.44 -10.05 7.17
CA SER A 38 -0.09 -10.71 5.97
C SER A 38 -0.19 -9.75 4.79
N THR A 39 -0.67 -8.52 4.99
CA THR A 39 -0.71 -7.49 3.94
C THR A 39 0.70 -7.20 3.40
N GLY A 40 1.69 -7.01 4.27
CA GLY A 40 3.08 -6.77 3.85
C GLY A 40 3.66 -7.92 3.04
N VAL A 41 3.41 -9.16 3.45
CA VAL A 41 3.85 -10.36 2.72
C VAL A 41 3.16 -10.47 1.35
N LEU A 42 1.84 -10.25 1.29
CA LEU A 42 1.11 -10.27 0.02
C LEU A 42 1.58 -9.18 -0.94
N LEU A 43 1.86 -7.98 -0.42
CA LEU A 43 2.43 -6.88 -1.21
C LEU A 43 3.80 -7.24 -1.77
N ALA A 44 4.69 -7.77 -0.94
CA ALA A 44 6.03 -8.17 -1.35
C ALA A 44 5.97 -9.26 -2.44
N LEU A 45 5.17 -10.30 -2.21
CA LEU A 45 4.94 -11.37 -3.20
C LEU A 45 4.36 -10.82 -4.50
N GLY A 46 3.37 -9.93 -4.43
CA GLY A 46 2.77 -9.31 -5.62
C GLY A 46 3.80 -8.55 -6.46
N VAL A 47 4.69 -7.79 -5.82
CA VAL A 47 5.76 -7.06 -6.53
C VAL A 47 6.77 -8.02 -7.16
N VAL A 48 7.19 -9.07 -6.45
CA VAL A 48 8.12 -10.09 -6.96
C VAL A 48 7.51 -10.87 -8.14
N LEU A 49 6.25 -11.28 -8.04
CA LEU A 49 5.56 -12.05 -9.09
C LEU A 49 5.31 -11.21 -10.36
N THR A 50 5.13 -9.90 -10.19
CA THR A 50 4.92 -8.99 -11.32
C THR A 50 6.21 -8.34 -11.82
N TRP A 51 7.37 -8.68 -11.22
CA TRP A 51 8.66 -8.02 -11.41
C TRP A 51 9.11 -7.88 -12.87
N SER A 52 8.84 -8.89 -13.69
CA SER A 52 9.19 -8.93 -15.13
C SER A 52 8.16 -8.26 -16.03
N VAL A 53 6.93 -8.09 -15.57
CA VAL A 53 5.79 -7.57 -16.35
C VAL A 53 5.69 -6.06 -16.28
N LEU A 54 6.09 -5.46 -15.15
CA LEU A 54 5.99 -4.01 -14.93
C LEU A 54 6.80 -3.18 -15.93
N GLY A 55 7.79 -3.79 -16.58
CA GLY A 55 8.64 -3.17 -17.59
C GLY A 55 10.12 -3.16 -17.20
N ARG A 56 10.93 -2.51 -18.03
CA ARG A 56 12.37 -2.34 -17.82
C ARG A 56 12.70 -0.84 -17.77
N GLY A 57 13.60 -0.45 -16.87
CA GLY A 57 14.06 0.93 -16.71
C GLY A 57 14.39 1.27 -15.26
N VAL A 58 15.28 2.25 -15.05
CA VAL A 58 15.75 2.65 -13.71
C VAL A 58 14.59 3.11 -12.83
N ALA A 59 13.69 3.96 -13.35
CA ALA A 59 12.51 4.42 -12.62
C ALA A 59 11.57 3.28 -12.19
N VAL A 60 11.37 2.27 -13.06
CA VAL A 60 10.54 1.10 -12.74
C VAL A 60 11.20 0.25 -11.65
N ARG A 61 12.52 0.01 -11.75
CA ARG A 61 13.27 -0.76 -10.74
C ARG A 61 13.31 -0.03 -9.41
N ALA A 62 13.54 1.27 -9.41
CA ALA A 62 13.49 2.09 -8.21
C ALA A 62 12.10 2.06 -7.57
N ALA A 63 11.04 2.24 -8.36
CA ALA A 63 9.66 2.14 -7.88
C ALA A 63 9.35 0.78 -7.22
N GLN A 64 9.78 -0.31 -7.87
CA GLN A 64 9.62 -1.67 -7.36
C GLN A 64 10.40 -1.90 -6.06
N LEU A 65 11.68 -1.52 -5.99
CA LEU A 65 12.52 -1.67 -4.80
C LEU A 65 11.99 -0.84 -3.63
N LEU A 66 11.58 0.41 -3.87
CA LEU A 66 11.01 1.27 -2.84
C LEU A 66 9.65 0.77 -2.35
N THR A 67 8.83 0.21 -3.24
CA THR A 67 7.57 -0.43 -2.86
C THR A 67 7.82 -1.71 -2.05
N LEU A 68 8.83 -2.52 -2.41
CA LEU A 68 9.25 -3.67 -1.61
C LEU A 68 9.73 -3.25 -0.22
N ALA A 69 10.51 -2.18 -0.12
CA ALA A 69 10.94 -1.63 1.15
C ALA A 69 9.73 -1.18 1.99
N GLY A 70 8.76 -0.49 1.39
CA GLY A 70 7.50 -0.14 2.04
C GLY A 70 6.69 -1.35 2.50
N ALA A 71 6.67 -2.44 1.72
CA ALA A 71 6.04 -3.70 2.10
C ALA A 71 6.75 -4.35 3.30
N GLY A 72 8.09 -4.28 3.34
CA GLY A 72 8.88 -4.68 4.52
C GLY A 72 8.52 -3.86 5.75
N GLY A 73 8.29 -2.56 5.60
CA GLY A 73 7.76 -1.70 6.66
C GLY A 73 6.41 -2.18 7.21
N TYR A 74 5.48 -2.64 6.35
CA TYR A 74 4.20 -3.22 6.80
C TYR A 74 4.39 -4.48 7.65
N VAL A 75 5.32 -5.36 7.25
CA VAL A 75 5.66 -6.55 8.04
C VAL A 75 6.25 -6.14 9.38
N LEU A 76 7.17 -5.17 9.38
CA LEU A 76 7.84 -4.70 10.59
C LEU A 76 6.88 -4.00 11.56
N ALA A 77 5.97 -3.15 11.08
CA ALA A 77 4.94 -2.51 11.89
C ALA A 77 3.91 -3.51 12.45
N GLY A 78 3.75 -4.66 11.79
CA GLY A 78 2.99 -5.78 12.34
C GLY A 78 3.81 -6.64 13.31
N ALA A 79 5.12 -6.75 13.14
CA ALA A 79 5.99 -7.52 14.05
C ALA A 79 6.26 -6.77 15.36
N TYR A 80 6.46 -5.45 15.28
CA TYR A 80 6.81 -4.57 16.39
C TYR A 80 5.73 -3.49 16.57
N PRO A 81 4.72 -3.75 17.41
CA PRO A 81 3.77 -2.75 17.87
C PRO A 81 4.48 -1.60 18.61
N ALA A 82 3.93 -0.39 18.53
CA ALA A 82 4.52 0.81 19.14
C ALA A 82 4.67 0.71 20.66
N ASP A 83 3.82 -0.08 21.32
CA ASP A 83 3.84 -0.36 22.75
C ASP A 83 4.95 -1.34 23.18
N VAL A 84 5.54 -2.08 22.23
CA VAL A 84 6.60 -3.06 22.50
C VAL A 84 7.97 -2.48 22.17
N ASP A 85 8.12 -1.87 20.99
CA ASP A 85 9.39 -1.31 20.53
C ASP A 85 9.13 -0.11 19.62
N GLU A 86 9.18 1.08 20.23
CA GLU A 86 8.91 2.34 19.54
C GLU A 86 9.95 2.65 18.45
N ASN A 87 11.22 2.30 18.66
CA ASN A 87 12.28 2.56 17.68
C ASN A 87 12.07 1.72 16.40
N ARG A 88 11.77 0.43 16.55
CA ARG A 88 11.47 -0.45 15.41
C ARG A 88 10.15 -0.08 14.75
N HIS A 89 9.16 0.35 15.53
CA HIS A 89 7.90 0.87 14.99
C HIS A 89 8.10 2.15 14.18
N PHE A 90 8.92 3.08 14.66
CA PHE A 90 9.27 4.32 13.95
C PHE A 90 10.01 4.02 12.65
N LEU A 91 10.98 3.10 12.68
CA LEU A 91 11.65 2.62 11.47
C LEU A 91 10.62 2.05 10.47
N ALA A 92 9.71 1.20 10.94
CA ALA A 92 8.65 0.64 10.10
C ALA A 92 7.78 1.75 9.46
N ALA A 93 7.42 2.77 10.24
CA ALA A 93 6.68 3.94 9.75
C ALA A 93 7.47 4.69 8.67
N LEU A 94 8.78 4.89 8.85
CA LEU A 94 9.64 5.54 7.85
C LEU A 94 9.67 4.76 6.53
N LEU A 95 9.81 3.44 6.58
CA LEU A 95 9.75 2.58 5.40
C LEU A 95 8.40 2.69 4.67
N ILE A 96 7.29 2.68 5.41
CA ILE A 96 5.95 2.73 4.81
C ILE A 96 5.68 4.12 4.23
N PHE A 97 5.89 5.18 5.01
CA PHE A 97 5.49 6.53 4.65
C PHE A 97 6.48 7.18 3.69
N VAL A 98 7.78 7.02 3.87
CA VAL A 98 8.75 7.68 2.99
C VAL A 98 9.01 6.83 1.76
N LEU A 99 9.54 5.61 1.95
CA LEU A 99 9.97 4.77 0.82
C LEU A 99 8.75 4.32 0.00
N GLY A 100 7.64 3.94 0.65
CA GLY A 100 6.39 3.63 -0.04
C GLY A 100 5.83 4.79 -0.88
N ASN A 101 5.89 6.04 -0.39
CA ASN A 101 5.48 7.22 -1.16
C ASN A 101 6.39 7.45 -2.36
N LEU A 102 7.70 7.44 -2.13
CA LEU A 102 8.69 7.63 -3.18
C LEU A 102 8.55 6.57 -4.28
N GLY A 103 8.30 5.31 -3.92
CA GLY A 103 8.07 4.25 -4.89
C GLY A 103 6.89 4.54 -5.83
N MET A 104 5.79 5.06 -5.28
CA MET A 104 4.61 5.41 -6.07
C MET A 104 4.82 6.66 -6.94
N LEU A 105 5.51 7.67 -6.42
CA LEU A 105 5.87 8.88 -7.18
C LEU A 105 6.82 8.55 -8.33
N LEU A 106 7.83 7.70 -8.10
CA LEU A 106 8.73 7.23 -9.16
C LEU A 106 8.01 6.36 -10.20
N ALA A 107 6.95 5.64 -9.80
CA ALA A 107 6.13 4.89 -10.75
C ALA A 107 5.43 5.83 -11.76
N ALA A 108 5.11 7.07 -11.38
CA ALA A 108 4.56 8.07 -12.29
C ALA A 108 5.59 8.56 -13.35
N LEU A 109 6.89 8.40 -13.08
CA LEU A 109 7.98 8.74 -14.01
C LEU A 109 8.31 7.60 -14.98
N ALA A 110 7.68 6.44 -14.85
CA ALA A 110 7.91 5.31 -15.75
C ALA A 110 7.52 5.66 -17.20
N ARG A 111 8.30 5.15 -18.16
CA ARG A 111 8.05 5.37 -19.60
C ARG A 111 6.66 4.86 -19.99
N ARG A 112 5.94 5.58 -20.87
CA ARG A 112 4.58 5.23 -21.31
C ARG A 112 4.43 3.82 -21.91
N SER A 113 5.51 3.26 -22.47
CA SER A 113 5.53 1.90 -23.02
C SER A 113 5.47 0.80 -21.96
N THR A 114 5.60 1.13 -20.67
CA THR A 114 5.55 0.19 -19.56
C THR A 114 4.15 0.13 -18.94
N VAL A 115 3.85 -0.95 -18.22
CA VAL A 115 2.59 -1.09 -17.46
C VAL A 115 2.40 0.05 -16.46
N LEU A 116 3.50 0.50 -15.83
CA LEU A 116 3.49 1.64 -14.91
C LEU A 116 3.20 2.97 -15.62
N GLY A 117 3.73 3.15 -16.83
CA GLY A 117 3.46 4.32 -17.64
C GLY A 117 1.98 4.49 -18.00
N ALA A 118 1.24 3.39 -18.16
CA ALA A 118 -0.19 3.40 -18.42
C ALA A 118 -1.01 3.86 -17.20
N VAL A 119 -0.53 3.63 -15.99
CA VAL A 119 -1.16 4.04 -14.72
C VAL A 119 -0.48 5.26 -14.10
N ARG A 120 0.30 6.04 -14.87
CA ARG A 120 1.12 7.13 -14.32
C ARG A 120 0.30 8.20 -13.59
N TRP A 121 -0.85 8.59 -14.15
CA TRP A 121 -1.68 9.65 -13.59
C TRP A 121 -2.41 9.18 -12.34
N TRP A 122 -2.83 7.92 -12.34
CA TRP A 122 -3.36 7.25 -11.16
C TRP A 122 -2.30 7.15 -10.05
N SER A 123 -1.07 6.77 -10.40
CA SER A 123 0.07 6.70 -9.49
C SER A 123 0.41 8.06 -8.90
N LEU A 124 0.39 9.11 -9.72
CA LEU A 124 0.62 10.48 -9.27
C LEU A 124 -0.48 10.97 -8.33
N GLY A 125 -1.75 10.79 -8.71
CA GLY A 125 -2.89 11.20 -7.89
C GLY A 125 -2.88 10.52 -6.52
N LEU A 126 -2.77 9.19 -6.49
CA LEU A 126 -2.68 8.44 -5.24
C LEU A 126 -1.42 8.76 -4.45
N GLY A 127 -0.28 8.97 -5.13
CA GLY A 127 0.99 9.34 -4.49
C GLY A 127 0.91 10.70 -3.81
N LEU A 128 0.27 11.68 -4.44
CA LEU A 128 0.02 13.00 -3.86
C LEU A 128 -0.96 12.91 -2.69
N THR A 129 -2.07 12.17 -2.82
CA THR A 129 -3.01 11.94 -1.70
C THR A 129 -2.31 11.31 -0.51
N ARG A 130 -1.48 10.29 -0.74
CA ARG A 130 -0.72 9.60 0.30
C ARG A 130 0.30 10.51 0.96
N THR A 131 0.97 11.34 0.17
CA THR A 131 1.95 12.33 0.66
C THR A 131 1.26 13.39 1.52
N ALA A 132 0.13 13.93 1.05
CA ALA A 132 -0.67 14.89 1.82
C ALA A 132 -1.15 14.27 3.15
N GLY A 133 -1.67 13.04 3.12
CA GLY A 133 -2.06 12.31 4.32
C GLY A 133 -0.88 12.09 5.28
N THR A 134 0.30 11.78 4.75
CA THR A 134 1.53 11.62 5.54
C THR A 134 1.94 12.92 6.22
N VAL A 135 1.94 14.04 5.47
CA VAL A 135 2.26 15.37 6.01
C VAL A 135 1.27 15.77 7.10
N LEU A 136 -0.03 15.60 6.87
CA LEU A 136 -1.08 15.89 7.86
C LEU A 136 -0.91 15.03 9.12
N PHE A 137 -0.64 13.73 8.96
CA PHE A 137 -0.40 12.81 10.08
C PHE A 137 0.82 13.22 10.92
N LEU A 138 1.94 13.56 10.27
CA LEU A 138 3.16 14.02 10.94
C LEU A 138 2.97 15.38 11.62
N ALA A 139 2.23 16.29 10.98
CA ALA A 139 1.88 17.59 11.54
C ALA A 139 0.82 17.51 12.65
N ARG A 140 0.25 16.32 12.91
CA ARG A 140 -0.83 16.10 13.88
C ARG A 140 -2.05 16.99 13.62
N VAL A 141 -2.26 17.34 12.35
CA VAL A 141 -3.39 18.18 11.91
C VAL A 141 -4.57 17.27 11.62
N ASP A 142 -5.54 17.30 12.52
CA ASP A 142 -6.79 16.57 12.37
C ASP A 142 -7.83 17.44 11.66
N LEU A 143 -8.11 17.13 10.39
CA LEU A 143 -9.17 17.78 9.60
C LEU A 143 -10.60 17.33 10.02
N GLY A 144 -10.80 16.99 11.30
CA GLY A 144 -12.06 16.45 11.84
C GLY A 144 -12.19 14.91 11.80
N PHE A 145 -11.22 14.20 11.24
CA PHE A 145 -11.23 12.73 11.14
C PHE A 145 -10.42 12.02 12.24
N GLY A 146 -9.71 12.79 13.07
CA GLY A 146 -8.78 12.30 14.09
C GLY A 146 -7.48 11.71 13.53
N VAL A 147 -6.47 11.59 14.39
CA VAL A 147 -5.11 11.14 14.01
C VAL A 147 -5.14 9.76 13.33
N GLY A 148 -5.98 8.85 13.83
CA GLY A 148 -6.16 7.52 13.24
C GLY A 148 -6.84 7.54 11.87
N GLY A 149 -7.61 8.59 11.55
CA GLY A 149 -8.15 8.83 10.21
C GLY A 149 -7.05 9.25 9.24
N MET A 150 -6.15 10.13 9.66
CA MET A 150 -5.00 10.57 8.87
C MET A 150 -4.04 9.43 8.55
N GLU A 151 -3.82 8.51 9.50
CA GLU A 151 -3.06 7.27 9.26
C GLU A 151 -3.68 6.46 8.11
N ARG A 152 -5.01 6.35 8.04
CA ARG A 152 -5.70 5.62 6.96
C ARG A 152 -5.57 6.32 5.61
N VAL A 153 -5.68 7.65 5.57
CA VAL A 153 -5.46 8.43 4.35
C VAL A 153 -4.02 8.27 3.86
N ALA A 154 -3.07 8.14 4.77
CA ALA A 154 -1.68 7.90 4.43
C ALA A 154 -1.40 6.43 4.07
N LEU A 155 -2.24 5.45 4.45
CA LEU A 155 -2.02 4.02 4.18
C LEU A 155 -2.82 3.46 2.99
N LEU A 156 -4.11 3.78 2.89
CA LEU A 156 -5.04 3.22 1.91
C LEU A 156 -4.65 3.47 0.44
N PRO A 157 -4.13 4.65 0.04
CA PRO A 157 -3.77 4.90 -1.35
C PRO A 157 -2.74 3.90 -1.90
N LEU A 158 -1.79 3.41 -1.08
CA LEU A 158 -0.84 2.39 -1.54
C LEU A 158 -1.50 1.05 -1.81
N LEU A 159 -2.45 0.65 -0.97
CA LEU A 159 -3.19 -0.58 -1.19
C LEU A 159 -4.02 -0.47 -2.48
N ALA A 160 -4.76 0.62 -2.65
CA ALA A 160 -5.53 0.90 -3.86
C ALA A 160 -4.62 0.93 -5.11
N TRP A 161 -3.44 1.54 -5.01
CA TRP A 161 -2.46 1.58 -6.08
C TRP A 161 -1.97 0.18 -6.46
N THR A 162 -1.56 -0.65 -5.48
CA THR A 162 -1.08 -2.01 -5.74
C THR A 162 -2.13 -2.90 -6.41
N VAL A 163 -3.39 -2.79 -6.00
CA VAL A 163 -4.51 -3.50 -6.64
C VAL A 163 -4.66 -3.03 -8.09
N GLY A 164 -4.66 -1.72 -8.34
CA GLY A 164 -4.75 -1.16 -9.69
C GLY A 164 -3.60 -1.62 -10.61
N VAL A 165 -2.37 -1.63 -10.10
CA VAL A 165 -1.18 -2.14 -10.83
C VAL A 165 -1.32 -3.63 -11.11
N ALA A 166 -1.77 -4.43 -10.14
CA ALA A 166 -1.96 -5.87 -10.30
C ALA A 166 -3.02 -6.17 -11.39
N LEU A 167 -4.17 -5.49 -11.35
CA LEU A 167 -5.21 -5.61 -12.37
C LEU A 167 -4.68 -5.23 -13.76
N ARG A 168 -3.91 -4.14 -13.86
CA ARG A 168 -3.33 -3.72 -15.14
C ARG A 168 -2.28 -4.69 -15.67
N ALA A 169 -1.48 -5.28 -14.78
CA ALA A 169 -0.51 -6.31 -15.14
C ALA A 169 -1.20 -7.60 -15.62
N LEU A 170 -2.30 -8.01 -14.98
CA LEU A 170 -3.14 -9.12 -15.42
C LEU A 170 -3.74 -8.86 -16.80
N ALA A 171 -4.30 -7.67 -17.03
CA ALA A 171 -4.82 -7.27 -18.34
C ALA A 171 -3.73 -7.26 -19.42
N ALA A 172 -2.53 -6.74 -19.11
CA ALA A 172 -1.40 -6.73 -20.04
C ALA A 172 -0.93 -8.14 -20.45
N ARG A 173 -1.01 -9.13 -19.54
CA ARG A 173 -0.69 -10.53 -19.85
C ARG A 173 -1.70 -11.15 -20.81
N ARG A 174 -3.00 -10.85 -20.63
CA ARG A 174 -4.07 -11.37 -21.51
C ARG A 174 -3.97 -10.87 -22.95
N HIS A 175 -3.41 -9.68 -23.15
CA HIS A 175 -3.25 -9.09 -24.48
C HIS A 175 -1.97 -9.48 -25.22
N ARG A 176 -1.09 -10.33 -24.68
CA ARG A 176 -0.02 -10.93 -25.48
C ARG A 176 -0.65 -12.01 -26.36
N PRO A 177 -0.79 -11.80 -27.69
CA PRO A 177 -1.23 -12.86 -28.56
C PRO A 177 -0.21 -13.99 -28.45
N GLU A 178 -0.69 -15.21 -28.26
CA GLU A 178 0.10 -16.41 -28.43
C GLU A 178 0.81 -16.28 -29.78
N SER A 179 2.14 -16.23 -29.71
CA SER A 179 2.95 -16.00 -30.89
C SER A 179 2.62 -17.13 -31.86
N ALA A 180 1.96 -16.79 -32.98
CA ALA A 180 1.67 -17.73 -34.03
C ALA A 180 2.92 -18.58 -34.27
N PRO A 181 2.80 -19.92 -34.33
CA PRO A 181 3.96 -20.78 -34.48
C PRO A 181 4.79 -20.28 -35.66
N PRO A 182 6.13 -20.30 -35.56
CA PRO A 182 6.98 -19.86 -36.65
C PRO A 182 6.56 -20.66 -37.87
N VAL A 183 5.99 -19.97 -38.87
CA VAL A 183 5.75 -20.54 -40.19
C VAL A 183 7.12 -20.98 -40.63
N THR A 184 7.35 -22.28 -40.50
CA THR A 184 8.57 -22.93 -40.88
C THR A 184 8.54 -22.82 -42.39
N SER A 185 9.30 -21.88 -42.94
CA SER A 185 9.64 -21.83 -44.37
C SER A 185 10.53 -23.03 -44.67
N ALA A 186 9.95 -24.22 -44.57
CA ALA A 186 10.57 -25.48 -44.88
C ALA A 186 10.28 -25.80 -46.35
N GLY A 187 11.29 -25.57 -47.18
CA GLY A 187 11.40 -26.11 -48.54
C GLY A 187 10.86 -25.17 -49.62
N ARG A 188 11.49 -25.04 -50.79
CA ARG A 188 12.54 -25.87 -51.36
C ARG A 188 13.09 -25.13 -52.58
N GLY A 189 14.41 -25.00 -52.65
CA GLY A 189 15.10 -24.62 -53.87
C GLY A 189 15.03 -25.72 -54.93
N GLY A 190 14.94 -25.28 -56.18
CA GLY A 190 15.33 -25.96 -57.42
C GLY A 190 15.36 -24.85 -58.48
N SER A 191 16.51 -24.33 -58.92
CA SER A 191 17.51 -24.99 -59.78
C SER A 191 16.85 -25.81 -60.89
N THR A 192 16.66 -25.21 -62.08
CA THR A 192 17.58 -25.39 -63.23
C THR A 192 17.18 -24.43 -64.36
N ARG A 193 18.23 -23.93 -65.03
CA ARG A 193 18.36 -23.42 -66.41
C ARG A 193 17.11 -23.30 -67.28
#